data_AF-A0A8C7BAX7-F1
#
_entry.id   AF-A0A8C7BAX7-F1
#
_cell.length_a   1.000
_cell.length_b   1.000
_cell.length_c   1.000
_cell.angle_alpha   90.00
_cell.angle_beta   90.00
_cell.angle_gamma   90.00
#
_symmetry.space_group_name_H-M   'P 1'
#
loop_
_entity.id
_entity.type
_entity.pdbx_description
1 polymer ?
#
loop_
_entity_poly.entity_id
_entity_poly.type
_entity_poly.pdbx_seq_one_letter_code
_entity_poly.pdbx_strand_id
1 'polypeptide(L)'
;KEGRGEKAGRCPGILSLFCLSSAWLTVGISSVPQPHQRSLLHTLVSLFRASSKSEKKRLTVLVHLAHSDLTQLRETVLRISTLFSPQILAGQLLLIHTPPDVYPSVDDMRKEARHGEFYSRQNIDHAFLMSFATSLSEYFLLLEDNVFSAPNFITHIDWKVNTMRSDPWVLLEFSNLGFLGKLFHSKDLPLLAHFLLLFYKELPLDRLIPHFRTLLAQKNPIICRPFLFYPRFFFHISNDTQKARPVQKKDPYIPDNPPGAIFTDMKVFDVHFPWEAYTLDESFFWTHNVSAGNHLTIILNHPANLSKVQVLTGTIVDGKYALEKGQVELGYDPKGMPQYCTSFALLGHLFEGQMNQEIFLKSMGHDVSCVRLVVKANQVGSLIIRHIYLWKQNAKDMEGVQSWR
;
A
#
# COMPACT_ATOMS: atom_id res chain seq x y z
N LYS A 1 -11.28 -22.72 54.04
CA LYS A 1 -11.59 -23.57 52.87
C LYS A 1 -12.14 -22.66 51.79
N GLU A 2 -11.34 -22.51 50.76
CA GLU A 2 -11.40 -21.53 49.68
C GLU A 2 -12.09 -22.17 48.46
N GLY A 3 -12.72 -21.36 47.60
CA GLY A 3 -13.42 -21.83 46.40
C GLY A 3 -14.47 -20.82 45.91
N ARG A 4 -14.06 -19.60 45.55
CA ARG A 4 -13.82 -19.12 44.18
C ARG A 4 -15.11 -18.99 43.35
N GLY A 5 -15.76 -17.83 43.49
CA GLY A 5 -16.81 -17.36 42.58
C GLY A 5 -16.20 -16.83 41.29
N GLU A 6 -16.66 -17.35 40.17
CA GLU A 6 -16.37 -16.87 38.82
C GLU A 6 -17.07 -15.52 38.60
N LYS A 7 -16.30 -14.45 38.41
CA LYS A 7 -16.80 -13.15 37.99
C LYS A 7 -16.97 -13.14 36.47
N ALA A 8 -18.20 -13.27 36.00
CA ALA A 8 -18.57 -12.93 34.64
C ALA A 8 -18.48 -11.40 34.46
N GLY A 9 -17.50 -10.94 33.67
CA GLY A 9 -17.39 -9.55 33.26
C GLY A 9 -18.46 -9.20 32.22
N ARG A 10 -19.27 -8.18 32.51
CA ARG A 10 -20.22 -7.58 31.57
C ARG A 10 -19.47 -6.72 30.55
N CYS A 11 -19.60 -7.03 29.27
CA CYS A 11 -19.30 -6.09 28.17
C CYS A 11 -20.52 -5.19 27.91
N PRO A 12 -20.39 -3.85 27.87
CA PRO A 12 -21.48 -2.98 27.47
C PRO A 12 -21.50 -2.79 25.94
N GLY A 13 -22.66 -3.08 25.34
CA GLY A 13 -23.11 -2.53 24.06
C GLY A 13 -22.43 -3.06 22.78
N ILE A 14 -23.09 -4.00 22.09
CA ILE A 14 -23.27 -4.11 20.61
C ILE A 14 -23.89 -5.49 20.32
N LEU A 15 -24.92 -5.53 19.47
CA LEU A 15 -25.65 -6.73 19.05
C LEU A 15 -24.71 -7.76 18.38
N SER A 16 -24.99 -9.04 18.67
CA SER A 16 -24.41 -10.28 18.10
C SER A 16 -23.13 -10.82 18.77
N LEU A 17 -23.31 -11.43 19.96
CA LEU A 17 -22.40 -12.42 20.53
C LEU A 17 -22.33 -13.65 19.61
N PHE A 18 -21.23 -13.81 18.88
CA PHE A 18 -20.62 -15.13 18.69
C PHE A 18 -19.47 -15.21 19.68
N CYS A 19 -19.41 -16.27 20.51
CA CYS A 19 -18.19 -16.66 21.20
C CYS A 19 -17.13 -16.97 20.14
N LEU A 20 -16.39 -15.95 19.71
CA LEU A 20 -15.27 -16.10 18.80
C LEU A 20 -14.19 -16.87 19.55
N SER A 21 -13.91 -18.09 19.11
CA SER A 21 -12.65 -18.75 19.47
C SER A 21 -11.51 -17.80 19.07
N SER A 22 -10.62 -17.47 20.00
CA SER A 22 -9.49 -16.56 19.73
C SER A 22 -8.72 -17.06 18.50
N ALA A 23 -8.70 -16.25 17.44
CA ALA A 23 -8.00 -16.57 16.22
C ALA A 23 -6.48 -16.47 16.45
N TRP A 24 -5.67 -17.03 15.57
CA TRP A 24 -4.22 -16.84 15.67
C TRP A 24 -3.81 -15.45 15.13
N LEU A 25 -4.43 -15.04 14.02
CA LEU A 25 -4.17 -13.76 13.36
C LEU A 25 -5.46 -12.98 13.11
N THR A 26 -5.46 -11.71 13.50
CA THR A 26 -6.45 -10.72 13.05
C THR A 26 -5.83 -9.83 11.99
N VAL A 27 -6.51 -9.68 10.85
CA VAL A 27 -6.15 -8.71 9.81
C VAL A 27 -7.05 -7.49 9.98
N GLY A 28 -6.49 -6.35 10.35
CA GLY A 28 -7.21 -5.09 10.51
C GLY A 28 -7.14 -4.22 9.26
N ILE A 29 -8.30 -3.75 8.81
CA ILE A 29 -8.43 -2.81 7.68
C ILE A 29 -9.36 -1.67 8.11
N SER A 30 -8.94 -0.42 7.94
CA SER A 30 -9.82 0.74 8.04
C SER A 30 -10.13 1.26 6.64
N SER A 31 -11.41 1.46 6.32
CA SER A 31 -11.85 1.90 4.99
C SER A 31 -12.79 3.11 5.10
N VAL A 32 -12.45 4.15 4.34
CA VAL A 32 -13.23 5.38 4.19
C VAL A 32 -13.99 5.28 2.86
N PRO A 33 -15.29 5.63 2.80
CA PRO A 33 -16.04 5.57 1.56
C PRO A 33 -15.42 6.49 0.50
N GLN A 34 -15.05 5.91 -0.63
CA GLN A 34 -14.67 6.67 -1.81
C GLN A 34 -15.76 6.55 -2.87
N PRO A 35 -16.16 7.67 -3.51
CA PRO A 35 -17.36 7.74 -4.34
C PRO A 35 -17.43 6.68 -5.44
N HIS A 36 -16.29 6.19 -5.95
CA HIS A 36 -16.23 5.33 -7.13
C HIS A 36 -15.34 4.09 -6.96
N GLN A 37 -14.97 3.69 -5.74
CA GLN A 37 -13.96 2.64 -5.54
C GLN A 37 -14.51 1.40 -4.82
N ARG A 38 -14.29 0.22 -5.43
CA ARG A 38 -14.58 -1.11 -4.85
C ARG A 38 -13.36 -1.70 -4.14
N SER A 39 -12.41 -0.87 -3.70
CA SER A 39 -11.10 -1.30 -3.18
C SER A 39 -11.23 -2.34 -2.09
N LEU A 40 -12.03 -2.03 -1.05
CA LEU A 40 -12.23 -2.90 0.09
C LEU A 40 -12.75 -4.29 -0.31
N LEU A 41 -13.77 -4.36 -1.17
CA LEU A 41 -14.35 -5.63 -1.63
C LEU A 41 -13.30 -6.50 -2.31
N HIS A 42 -12.47 -5.89 -3.15
CA HIS A 42 -11.40 -6.58 -3.85
C HIS A 42 -10.30 -7.08 -2.91
N THR A 43 -9.93 -6.29 -1.90
CA THR A 43 -8.98 -6.68 -0.85
C THR A 43 -9.50 -7.86 -0.06
N LEU A 44 -10.78 -7.84 0.34
CA LEU A 44 -11.42 -8.96 1.02
C LEU A 44 -11.43 -10.23 0.14
N VAL A 45 -11.76 -10.10 -1.16
CA VAL A 45 -11.67 -11.21 -2.11
C VAL A 45 -10.23 -11.75 -2.19
N SER A 46 -9.22 -10.87 -2.29
CA SER A 46 -7.82 -11.27 -2.36
C SER A 46 -7.40 -12.05 -1.11
N LEU A 47 -7.66 -11.52 0.09
CA LEU A 47 -7.33 -12.15 1.37
C LEU A 47 -7.93 -13.56 1.49
N PHE A 48 -9.24 -13.69 1.25
CA PHE A 48 -9.92 -14.98 1.40
C PHE A 48 -9.60 -15.96 0.26
N ARG A 49 -9.20 -15.51 -0.93
CA ARG A 49 -8.73 -16.41 -2.01
C ARG A 49 -7.29 -16.86 -1.79
N ALA A 50 -6.43 -15.98 -1.30
CA ALA A 50 -5.04 -16.28 -0.99
C ALA A 50 -4.89 -17.25 0.20
N SER A 51 -5.89 -17.31 1.08
CA SER A 51 -5.87 -18.19 2.26
C SER A 51 -6.40 -19.60 1.97
N SER A 52 -5.66 -20.62 2.40
CA SER A 52 -6.09 -22.02 2.39
C SER A 52 -7.21 -22.29 3.40
N LYS A 53 -7.87 -23.46 3.31
CA LYS A 53 -8.95 -23.84 4.24
C LYS A 53 -8.49 -23.94 5.70
N SER A 54 -7.26 -24.38 5.94
CA SER A 54 -6.66 -24.45 7.29
C SER A 54 -6.35 -23.06 7.82
N GLU A 55 -5.78 -22.18 7.01
CA GLU A 55 -5.47 -20.81 7.40
C GLU A 55 -6.71 -19.99 7.74
N LYS A 56 -7.80 -20.15 6.98
CA LYS A 56 -9.08 -19.47 7.26
C LYS A 56 -9.63 -19.76 8.65
N LYS A 57 -9.37 -20.93 9.22
CA LYS A 57 -9.79 -21.28 10.59
C LYS A 57 -9.02 -20.51 11.67
N ARG A 58 -7.84 -19.99 11.32
CA ARG A 58 -6.96 -19.23 12.21
C ARG A 58 -6.99 -17.73 11.94
N LEU A 59 -7.82 -17.29 11.00
CA LEU A 59 -7.91 -15.92 10.50
C LEU A 59 -9.24 -15.28 10.88
N THR A 60 -9.15 -14.08 11.42
CA THR A 60 -10.28 -13.13 11.49
C THR A 60 -9.89 -11.86 10.75
N VAL A 61 -10.73 -11.39 9.84
CA VAL A 61 -10.57 -10.09 9.18
C VAL A 61 -11.50 -9.11 9.88
N LEU A 62 -10.94 -8.06 10.48
CA LEU A 62 -11.67 -6.98 11.13
C LEU A 62 -11.64 -5.75 10.23
N VAL A 63 -12.81 -5.34 9.76
CA VAL A 63 -12.97 -4.16 8.91
C VAL A 63 -13.66 -3.05 9.70
N HIS A 64 -12.96 -1.94 9.86
CA HIS A 64 -13.52 -0.70 10.34
C HIS A 64 -14.04 0.15 9.16
N LEU A 65 -15.33 0.44 9.17
CA LEU A 65 -16.01 1.25 8.16
C LEU A 65 -16.12 2.70 8.68
N ALA A 66 -15.14 3.53 8.34
CA ALA A 66 -15.06 4.94 8.73
C ALA A 66 -15.96 5.86 7.86
N HIS A 67 -17.23 5.48 7.71
CA HIS A 67 -18.20 6.20 6.87
C HIS A 67 -18.81 7.38 7.62
N SER A 68 -18.79 8.57 7.01
CA SER A 68 -19.53 9.72 7.54
C SER A 68 -21.02 9.71 7.15
N ASP A 69 -21.36 9.10 6.01
CA ASP A 69 -22.72 8.98 5.50
C ASP A 69 -23.31 7.61 5.82
N LEU A 70 -24.40 7.60 6.61
CA LEU A 70 -25.10 6.38 7.02
C LEU A 70 -25.76 5.64 5.85
N THR A 71 -26.10 6.33 4.77
CA THR A 71 -26.67 5.72 3.56
C THR A 71 -25.60 4.89 2.85
N GLN A 72 -24.43 5.48 2.61
CA GLN A 72 -23.28 4.78 2.03
C GLN A 72 -22.81 3.63 2.93
N LEU A 73 -22.81 3.82 4.25
CA LEU A 73 -22.49 2.77 5.21
C LEU A 73 -23.43 1.56 5.04
N ARG A 74 -24.75 1.81 5.01
CA ARG A 74 -25.76 0.75 4.84
C ARG A 74 -25.57 0.00 3.52
N GLU A 75 -25.31 0.71 2.42
CA GLU A 75 -25.04 0.09 1.13
C GLU A 75 -23.79 -0.79 1.15
N THR A 76 -22.69 -0.30 1.73
CA THR A 76 -21.43 -1.05 1.88
C THR A 76 -21.64 -2.30 2.74
N VAL A 77 -22.30 -2.16 3.89
CA VAL A 77 -22.62 -3.29 4.79
C VAL A 77 -23.48 -4.33 4.07
N LEU A 78 -24.50 -3.91 3.32
CA LEU A 78 -25.40 -4.83 2.62
C LEU A 78 -24.67 -5.58 1.50
N ARG A 79 -23.80 -4.90 0.75
CA ARG A 79 -22.95 -5.54 -0.28
C ARG A 79 -21.96 -6.54 0.32
N ILE A 80 -21.25 -6.17 1.38
CA ILE A 80 -20.31 -7.08 2.05
C ILE A 80 -21.05 -8.28 2.64
N SER A 81 -22.18 -8.04 3.30
CA SER A 81 -22.99 -9.10 3.91
C SER A 81 -23.50 -10.10 2.87
N THR A 82 -23.85 -9.61 1.68
CA THR A 82 -24.30 -10.47 0.56
C THR A 82 -23.15 -11.31 0.00
N LEU A 83 -21.97 -10.70 -0.23
CA LEU A 83 -20.83 -11.38 -0.87
C LEU A 83 -20.04 -12.29 0.07
N PHE A 84 -19.99 -11.97 1.37
CA PHE A 84 -19.16 -12.63 2.36
C PHE A 84 -19.96 -13.27 3.51
N SER A 85 -21.25 -13.54 3.28
CA SER A 85 -22.13 -14.20 4.27
C SER A 85 -21.49 -15.44 4.91
N PRO A 86 -20.85 -16.38 4.16
CA PRO A 86 -20.20 -17.54 4.77
C PRO A 86 -19.08 -17.17 5.74
N GLN A 87 -18.26 -16.16 5.41
CA GLN A 87 -17.15 -15.72 6.25
C GLN A 87 -17.65 -15.00 7.50
N ILE A 88 -18.71 -14.20 7.39
CA ILE A 88 -19.33 -13.52 8.54
C ILE A 88 -19.93 -14.55 9.50
N LEU A 89 -20.71 -15.50 8.98
CA LEU A 89 -21.33 -16.56 9.80
C LEU A 89 -20.29 -17.47 10.46
N ALA A 90 -19.13 -17.64 9.84
CA ALA A 90 -18.01 -18.40 10.39
C ALA A 90 -17.14 -17.59 11.38
N GLY A 91 -17.45 -16.31 11.64
CA GLY A 91 -16.62 -15.43 12.49
C GLY A 91 -15.27 -15.03 11.87
N GLN A 92 -15.10 -15.25 10.56
CA GLN A 92 -13.87 -14.94 9.82
C GLN A 92 -13.85 -13.51 9.27
N LEU A 93 -15.00 -12.83 9.22
CA LEU A 93 -15.11 -11.43 8.83
C LEU A 93 -16.00 -10.70 9.84
N LEU A 94 -15.45 -9.65 10.45
CA LEU A 94 -16.12 -8.78 11.41
C LEU A 94 -16.16 -7.37 10.87
N LEU A 95 -17.33 -6.72 10.93
CA LEU A 95 -17.53 -5.34 10.52
C LEU A 95 -17.80 -4.50 11.77
N ILE A 96 -17.04 -3.41 11.92
CA ILE A 96 -17.25 -2.41 12.98
C ILE A 96 -17.38 -1.03 12.35
N HIS A 97 -18.08 -0.15 13.05
CA HIS A 97 -18.26 1.24 12.65
C HIS A 97 -18.11 2.11 13.90
N THR A 98 -17.31 3.17 13.79
CA THR A 98 -17.18 4.15 14.86
C THR A 98 -18.25 5.22 14.73
N PRO A 99 -19.07 5.44 15.77
CA PRO A 99 -20.10 6.47 15.74
C PRO A 99 -19.48 7.89 15.70
N PRO A 100 -20.21 8.88 15.16
CA PRO A 100 -19.65 10.22 14.89
C PRO A 100 -19.20 11.01 16.13
N ASP A 101 -19.70 10.65 17.31
CA ASP A 101 -19.41 11.26 18.61
C ASP A 101 -17.99 10.96 19.13
N VAL A 102 -17.32 9.96 18.55
CA VAL A 102 -15.93 9.62 18.90
C VAL A 102 -14.93 10.62 18.31
N TYR A 103 -15.31 11.35 17.25
CA TYR A 103 -14.43 12.34 16.64
C TYR A 103 -14.53 13.68 17.38
N PRO A 104 -13.41 14.41 17.57
CA PRO A 104 -13.43 15.74 18.14
C PRO A 104 -14.27 16.71 17.29
N SER A 105 -14.86 17.72 17.95
CA SER A 105 -15.87 18.58 17.33
C SER A 105 -15.34 19.36 16.11
N VAL A 106 -16.21 19.59 15.12
CA VAL A 106 -15.87 20.28 13.86
C VAL A 106 -15.35 21.71 14.10
N ASP A 107 -15.68 22.33 15.24
CA ASP A 107 -15.24 23.69 15.59
C ASP A 107 -13.76 23.73 16.03
N ASP A 108 -13.24 22.63 16.58
CA ASP A 108 -11.79 22.45 16.80
C ASP A 108 -11.07 22.16 15.47
N MET A 109 -11.71 21.46 14.54
CA MET A 109 -11.14 21.15 13.22
C MET A 109 -11.03 22.39 12.33
N ARG A 110 -12.04 23.28 12.34
CA ARG A 110 -12.11 24.44 11.42
C ARG A 110 -11.15 25.58 11.78
N LYS A 111 -10.70 25.67 13.04
CA LYS A 111 -9.66 26.62 13.47
C LYS A 111 -8.25 26.23 12.99
N GLU A 112 -8.08 25.00 12.51
CA GLU A 112 -6.78 24.34 12.30
C GLU A 112 -6.59 23.88 10.85
N ALA A 113 -7.11 24.63 9.87
CA ALA A 113 -6.97 24.42 8.42
C ALA A 113 -5.52 24.58 7.90
N ARG A 114 -4.52 24.09 8.64
CA ARG A 114 -3.13 23.93 8.24
C ARG A 114 -2.75 22.45 8.36
N HIS A 115 -2.80 21.76 7.23
CA HIS A 115 -2.09 20.50 6.94
C HIS A 115 -2.39 19.24 7.80
N GLY A 116 -3.04 19.33 8.97
CA GLY A 116 -3.17 18.24 9.94
C GLY A 116 -4.49 17.46 9.97
N GLU A 117 -5.53 17.93 9.29
CA GLU A 117 -6.89 17.38 9.43
C GLU A 117 -7.07 15.96 8.88
N PHE A 118 -6.34 15.58 7.84
CA PHE A 118 -6.57 14.30 7.15
C PHE A 118 -6.00 13.11 7.93
N TYR A 119 -4.76 13.23 8.43
CA TYR A 119 -4.14 12.14 9.18
C TYR A 119 -4.61 12.08 10.63
N SER A 120 -5.14 13.17 11.20
CA SER A 120 -5.72 13.15 12.54
C SER A 120 -6.92 12.21 12.63
N ARG A 121 -7.80 12.25 11.63
CA ARG A 121 -8.91 11.30 11.52
C ARG A 121 -8.41 9.87 11.26
N GLN A 122 -7.45 9.69 10.34
CA GLN A 122 -6.86 8.38 10.07
C GLN A 122 -6.26 7.74 11.33
N ASN A 123 -5.54 8.52 12.14
CA ASN A 123 -4.94 8.04 13.39
C ASN A 123 -6.02 7.60 14.40
N ILE A 124 -7.11 8.37 14.53
CA ILE A 124 -8.25 8.01 15.39
C ILE A 124 -8.91 6.71 14.91
N ASP A 125 -9.17 6.59 13.60
CA ASP A 125 -9.79 5.40 13.01
C ASP A 125 -8.96 4.14 13.29
N HIS A 126 -7.65 4.23 13.13
CA HIS A 126 -6.74 3.11 13.37
C HIS A 126 -6.57 2.81 14.87
N ALA A 127 -6.58 3.82 15.73
CA ALA A 127 -6.59 3.61 17.18
C ALA A 127 -7.86 2.86 17.63
N PHE A 128 -9.02 3.18 17.06
CA PHE A 128 -10.27 2.49 17.34
C PHE A 128 -10.23 1.03 16.84
N LEU A 129 -9.78 0.83 15.60
CA LEU A 129 -9.61 -0.50 15.00
C LEU A 129 -8.70 -1.39 15.88
N MET A 130 -7.55 -0.87 16.30
CA MET A 130 -6.57 -1.59 17.13
C MET A 130 -7.12 -1.88 18.53
N SER A 131 -7.84 -0.92 19.13
CA SER A 131 -8.47 -1.10 20.43
C SER A 131 -9.47 -2.25 20.41
N PHE A 132 -10.32 -2.33 19.37
CA PHE A 132 -11.27 -3.42 19.19
C PHE A 132 -10.57 -4.77 18.95
N ALA A 133 -9.45 -4.77 18.24
CA ALA A 133 -8.72 -6.00 17.90
C ALA A 133 -7.94 -6.64 19.06
N THR A 134 -7.71 -5.92 20.16
CA THR A 134 -6.86 -6.32 21.31
C THR A 134 -7.04 -7.77 21.77
N SER A 135 -8.27 -8.27 21.80
CA SER A 135 -8.60 -9.60 22.36
C SER A 135 -9.06 -10.62 21.33
N LEU A 136 -8.99 -10.30 20.03
CA LEU A 136 -9.47 -11.17 18.96
C LEU A 136 -8.48 -12.29 18.61
N SER A 137 -7.18 -12.03 18.74
CA SER A 137 -6.13 -12.96 18.32
C SER A 137 -4.79 -12.74 19.03
N GLU A 138 -3.83 -13.63 18.82
CA GLU A 138 -2.45 -13.49 19.32
C GLU A 138 -1.65 -12.41 18.57
N TYR A 139 -1.82 -12.34 17.25
CA TYR A 139 -1.16 -11.38 16.37
C TYR A 139 -2.15 -10.50 15.63
N PHE A 140 -1.73 -9.29 15.29
CA PHE A 140 -2.50 -8.34 14.49
C PHE A 140 -1.69 -7.84 13.31
N LEU A 141 -2.25 -7.97 12.11
CA LEU A 141 -1.68 -7.48 10.87
C LEU A 141 -2.49 -6.28 10.38
N LEU A 142 -1.83 -5.14 10.23
CA LEU A 142 -2.42 -3.94 9.65
C LEU A 142 -2.26 -3.92 8.12
N LEU A 143 -3.37 -3.75 7.41
CA LEU A 143 -3.42 -3.60 5.96
C LEU A 143 -4.25 -2.38 5.54
N GLU A 144 -4.00 -1.89 4.33
CA GLU A 144 -4.84 -0.92 3.63
C GLU A 144 -6.06 -1.60 2.97
N ASP A 145 -7.04 -0.81 2.54
CA ASP A 145 -8.26 -1.31 1.91
C ASP A 145 -8.13 -1.62 0.41
N ASN A 146 -6.95 -1.43 -0.17
CA ASN A 146 -6.63 -1.61 -1.59
C ASN A 146 -5.40 -2.51 -1.76
N VAL A 147 -5.44 -3.74 -1.25
CA VAL A 147 -4.25 -4.61 -1.15
C VAL A 147 -4.46 -5.94 -1.86
N PHE A 148 -3.42 -6.40 -2.53
CA PHE A 148 -3.25 -7.79 -2.96
C PHE A 148 -2.43 -8.57 -1.92
N SER A 149 -2.90 -9.76 -1.57
CA SER A 149 -2.24 -10.66 -0.61
C SER A 149 -1.61 -11.86 -1.31
N ALA A 150 -0.37 -12.18 -0.97
CA ALA A 150 0.32 -13.36 -1.45
C ALA A 150 -0.38 -14.66 -0.98
N PRO A 151 -0.43 -15.72 -1.80
CA PRO A 151 -0.95 -17.02 -1.41
C PRO A 151 -0.30 -17.56 -0.13
N ASN A 152 -1.11 -18.15 0.75
CA ASN A 152 -0.70 -18.75 2.01
C ASN A 152 0.12 -17.79 2.91
N PHE A 153 -0.21 -16.48 2.90
CA PHE A 153 0.52 -15.47 3.66
C PHE A 153 0.53 -15.78 5.17
N ILE A 154 -0.52 -16.38 5.72
CA ILE A 154 -0.62 -16.70 7.16
C ILE A 154 0.44 -17.72 7.54
N THR A 155 0.64 -18.74 6.70
CA THR A 155 1.68 -19.75 6.88
C THR A 155 3.07 -19.13 6.85
N HIS A 156 3.32 -18.18 5.94
CA HIS A 156 4.59 -17.47 5.86
C HIS A 156 4.84 -16.59 7.10
N ILE A 157 3.81 -15.89 7.58
CA ILE A 157 3.88 -15.09 8.81
C ILE A 157 4.17 -16.00 10.01
N ASP A 158 3.45 -17.11 10.14
CA ASP A 158 3.61 -18.09 11.23
C ASP A 158 5.02 -18.66 11.26
N TRP A 159 5.55 -19.05 10.10
CA TRP A 159 6.94 -19.50 9.98
C TRP A 159 7.94 -18.42 10.43
N LYS A 160 7.73 -17.16 10.02
CA LYS A 160 8.62 -16.05 10.39
C LYS A 160 8.56 -15.76 11.89
N VAL A 161 7.37 -15.72 12.47
CA VAL A 161 7.16 -15.54 13.92
C VAL A 161 7.86 -16.64 14.71
N ASN A 162 7.69 -17.91 14.32
CA ASN A 162 8.35 -19.04 14.97
C ASN A 162 9.88 -18.97 14.88
N THR A 163 10.41 -18.49 13.75
CA THR A 163 11.86 -18.27 13.57
C THR A 163 12.39 -17.18 14.50
N MET A 164 11.58 -16.15 14.79
CA MET A 164 11.92 -15.05 15.69
C MET A 164 11.63 -15.34 17.17
N ARG A 165 11.23 -16.57 17.53
CA ARG A 165 10.77 -16.89 18.90
C ARG A 165 11.81 -16.60 20.00
N SER A 166 13.09 -16.69 19.66
CA SER A 166 14.21 -16.43 20.58
C SER A 166 14.60 -14.95 20.69
N ASP A 167 14.16 -14.11 19.75
CA ASP A 167 14.53 -12.70 19.67
C ASP A 167 13.30 -11.82 19.95
N PRO A 168 13.32 -10.95 20.96
CA PRO A 168 12.19 -10.07 21.22
C PRO A 168 12.02 -9.08 20.06
N TRP A 169 10.79 -8.95 19.56
CA TRP A 169 10.42 -8.00 18.53
C TRP A 169 9.12 -7.30 18.89
N VAL A 170 8.96 -6.09 18.36
CA VAL A 170 7.80 -5.20 18.54
C VAL A 170 6.99 -5.15 17.24
N LEU A 171 7.69 -5.07 16.10
CA LEU A 171 7.09 -4.94 14.78
C LEU A 171 7.85 -5.75 13.74
N LEU A 172 7.12 -6.58 12.99
CA LEU A 172 7.60 -7.20 11.75
C LEU A 172 6.94 -6.55 10.53
N GLU A 173 7.70 -6.33 9.47
CA GLU A 173 7.25 -5.58 8.29
C GLU A 173 7.27 -6.47 7.03
N PHE A 174 6.09 -6.83 6.51
CA PHE A 174 5.91 -7.66 5.31
C PHE A 174 5.62 -6.84 4.04
N SER A 175 5.80 -5.53 4.13
CA SER A 175 5.82 -4.57 3.02
C SER A 175 6.70 -3.38 3.42
N ASN A 176 7.37 -2.78 2.43
CA ASN A 176 8.18 -1.58 2.57
C ASN A 176 7.41 -0.27 2.30
N LEU A 177 6.09 -0.33 2.14
CA LEU A 177 5.26 0.82 1.80
C LEU A 177 4.45 1.28 3.02
N GLY A 178 4.62 2.54 3.43
CA GLY A 178 3.79 3.19 4.45
C GLY A 178 3.54 2.33 5.70
N PHE A 179 2.28 2.25 6.11
CA PHE A 179 1.79 1.38 7.19
C PHE A 179 1.22 0.03 6.69
N LEU A 180 1.42 -0.31 5.42
CA LEU A 180 1.01 -1.60 4.86
C LEU A 180 1.85 -2.74 5.44
N GLY A 181 1.20 -3.86 5.76
CA GLY A 181 1.86 -5.12 6.09
C GLY A 181 2.62 -5.10 7.41
N LYS A 182 2.14 -4.34 8.39
CA LYS A 182 2.77 -4.20 9.72
C LYS A 182 2.16 -5.20 10.69
N LEU A 183 2.97 -6.12 11.19
CA LEU A 183 2.54 -7.16 12.13
C LEU A 183 2.99 -6.82 13.56
N PHE A 184 2.02 -6.82 14.47
CA PHE A 184 2.18 -6.53 15.89
C PHE A 184 1.74 -7.74 16.73
N HIS A 185 2.24 -7.80 17.97
CA HIS A 185 1.58 -8.61 18.98
C HIS A 185 0.30 -7.93 19.45
N SER A 186 -0.80 -8.67 19.59
CA SER A 186 -2.08 -8.09 20.01
C SER A 186 -2.03 -7.47 21.41
N LYS A 187 -1.16 -8.00 22.29
CA LYS A 187 -0.92 -7.46 23.64
C LYS A 187 -0.41 -6.01 23.64
N ASP A 188 0.24 -5.57 22.56
CA ASP A 188 0.82 -4.24 22.44
C ASP A 188 -0.16 -3.24 21.78
N LEU A 189 -1.28 -3.72 21.22
CA LEU A 189 -2.27 -2.88 20.55
C LEU A 189 -2.91 -1.82 21.45
N PRO A 190 -3.24 -2.09 22.73
CA PRO A 190 -3.73 -1.03 23.60
C PRO A 190 -2.74 0.12 23.70
N LEU A 191 -1.45 -0.17 23.90
CA LEU A 191 -0.42 0.85 24.01
C LEU A 191 -0.27 1.63 22.70
N LEU A 192 -0.27 0.93 21.56
CA LEU A 192 -0.22 1.55 20.24
C LEU A 192 -1.43 2.45 19.98
N ALA A 193 -2.64 2.00 20.31
CA ALA A 193 -3.85 2.79 20.14
C ALA A 193 -3.81 4.09 20.96
N HIS A 194 -3.39 4.02 22.23
CA HIS A 194 -3.21 5.22 23.05
C HIS A 194 -2.12 6.14 22.48
N PHE A 195 -1.01 5.58 22.00
CA PHE A 195 0.04 6.36 21.35
C PHE A 195 -0.48 7.11 20.11
N LEU A 196 -1.26 6.44 19.26
CA LEU A 196 -1.89 7.09 18.10
C LEU A 196 -2.84 8.21 18.53
N LEU A 197 -3.64 8.01 19.59
CA LEU A 197 -4.54 9.05 20.12
C LEU A 197 -3.78 10.21 20.80
N LEU A 198 -2.61 9.97 21.36
CA LEU A 198 -1.76 11.02 21.95
C LEU A 198 -1.17 11.92 20.86
N PHE A 199 -0.77 11.35 19.73
CA PHE A 199 -0.06 12.06 18.66
C PHE A 199 -0.88 12.23 17.37
N TYR A 200 -2.20 12.07 17.45
CA TYR A 200 -3.06 12.02 16.27
C TYR A 200 -2.94 13.29 15.40
N LYS A 201 -2.73 14.47 16.01
CA LYS A 201 -2.54 15.75 15.32
C LYS A 201 -1.11 16.02 14.83
N GLU A 202 -0.12 15.28 15.33
CA GLU A 202 1.29 15.63 15.13
C GLU A 202 1.91 15.00 13.88
N LEU A 203 1.63 13.72 13.63
CA LEU A 203 2.25 12.96 12.54
C LEU A 203 1.28 11.97 11.90
N PRO A 204 1.46 11.64 10.61
CA PRO A 204 0.70 10.56 9.98
C PRO A 204 1.09 9.19 10.53
N LEU A 205 0.16 8.24 10.41
CA LEU A 205 0.28 6.86 10.93
C LEU A 205 1.60 6.18 10.52
N ASP A 206 1.99 6.36 9.27
CA ASP A 206 3.19 5.83 8.61
C ASP A 206 4.48 6.24 9.33
N ARG A 207 4.46 7.43 9.95
CA ARG A 207 5.59 7.98 10.72
C ARG A 207 5.46 7.65 12.21
N LEU A 208 4.24 7.58 12.73
CA LEU A 208 3.99 7.21 14.12
C LEU A 208 4.42 5.77 14.43
N ILE A 209 4.15 4.81 13.53
CA ILE A 209 4.52 3.39 13.74
C ILE A 209 6.03 3.19 13.93
N PRO A 210 6.93 3.73 13.08
CA PRO A 210 8.37 3.68 13.31
C PRO A 210 8.83 4.34 14.62
N HIS A 211 8.20 5.44 15.02
CA HIS A 211 8.49 6.09 16.30
C HIS A 211 8.10 5.20 17.48
N PHE A 212 6.90 4.62 17.46
CA PHE A 212 6.42 3.66 18.46
C PHE A 212 7.37 2.47 18.61
N ARG A 213 7.77 1.87 17.48
CA ARG A 213 8.75 0.77 17.44
C ARG A 213 10.06 1.14 18.11
N THR A 214 10.56 2.35 17.84
CA THR A 214 11.83 2.85 18.40
C THR A 214 11.73 3.08 19.91
N LEU A 215 10.59 3.59 20.39
CA LEU A 215 10.31 3.79 21.83
C LEU A 215 10.29 2.46 22.59
N LEU A 216 9.82 1.39 21.97
CA LEU A 216 9.86 0.03 22.52
C LEU A 216 11.19 -0.70 22.26
N ALA A 217 12.29 0.06 22.14
CA ALA A 217 13.67 -0.42 22.02
C ALA A 217 14.01 -1.23 20.75
N GLN A 218 13.11 -1.33 19.76
CA GLN A 218 13.44 -1.89 18.44
C GLN A 218 13.87 -0.75 17.50
N LYS A 219 15.17 -0.40 17.52
CA LYS A 219 15.73 0.70 16.70
C LYS A 219 15.59 0.44 15.19
N ASN A 220 15.97 -0.76 14.75
CA ASN A 220 16.01 -1.11 13.34
C ASN A 220 14.72 -1.81 12.89
N PRO A 221 14.20 -1.52 11.68
CA PRO A 221 13.08 -2.28 11.10
C PRO A 221 13.48 -3.74 10.90
N ILE A 222 12.56 -4.67 11.18
CA ILE A 222 12.72 -6.08 10.83
C ILE A 222 11.87 -6.36 9.59
N ILE A 223 12.49 -6.15 8.44
CA ILE A 223 11.87 -6.34 7.13
C ILE A 223 11.84 -7.84 6.81
N CYS A 224 10.64 -8.37 6.61
CA CYS A 224 10.39 -9.78 6.34
C CYS A 224 10.24 -10.00 4.84
N ARG A 225 11.07 -10.90 4.30
CA ARG A 225 11.07 -11.28 2.88
C ARG A 225 10.64 -12.75 2.73
N PRO A 226 9.91 -13.10 1.65
CA PRO A 226 9.38 -12.19 0.62
C PRO A 226 8.28 -11.26 1.18
N PHE A 227 8.04 -10.14 0.50
CA PHE A 227 6.88 -9.31 0.82
C PHE A 227 5.60 -10.07 0.53
N LEU A 228 4.59 -9.87 1.35
CA LEU A 228 3.33 -10.62 1.26
C LEU A 228 2.16 -9.74 0.83
N PHE A 229 2.33 -8.42 0.86
CA PHE A 229 1.25 -7.46 0.63
C PHE A 229 1.69 -6.38 -0.32
N TYR A 230 0.88 -6.16 -1.35
CA TYR A 230 1.16 -5.23 -2.44
C TYR A 230 -0.02 -4.27 -2.62
N PRO A 231 0.22 -2.97 -2.80
CA PRO A 231 -0.86 -2.03 -3.06
C PRO A 231 -1.49 -2.33 -4.42
N ARG A 232 -2.80 -2.12 -4.49
CA ARG A 232 -3.63 -2.24 -5.67
C ARG A 232 -4.08 -0.84 -6.07
N PHE A 233 -3.55 -0.36 -7.18
CA PHE A 233 -3.98 0.91 -7.77
C PHE A 233 -5.14 0.63 -8.73
N PHE A 234 -6.27 1.30 -8.54
CA PHE A 234 -7.41 1.22 -9.47
C PHE A 234 -7.36 2.42 -10.41
N PHE A 235 -7.52 2.15 -11.71
CA PHE A 235 -7.66 3.18 -12.72
C PHE A 235 -9.10 3.23 -13.21
N HIS A 236 -9.72 4.40 -13.09
CA HIS A 236 -10.89 4.72 -13.87
C HIS A 236 -10.41 5.16 -15.25
N ILE A 237 -10.61 4.33 -16.28
CA ILE A 237 -10.71 4.83 -17.64
C ILE A 237 -12.05 5.55 -17.70
N SER A 238 -12.08 6.84 -17.36
CA SER A 238 -13.24 7.66 -17.71
C SER A 238 -13.21 7.79 -19.23
N ASN A 239 -14.16 7.15 -19.91
CA ASN A 239 -14.50 7.53 -21.28
C ASN A 239 -15.00 8.98 -21.22
N ASP A 240 -14.08 9.92 -21.44
CA ASP A 240 -14.36 11.34 -21.40
C ASP A 240 -15.10 11.75 -22.68
N THR A 241 -16.41 11.58 -22.64
CA THR A 241 -17.33 12.45 -23.35
C THR A 241 -18.28 13.04 -22.32
N GLN A 242 -17.85 14.08 -21.61
CA GLN A 242 -18.53 15.39 -21.62
C GLN A 242 -18.10 16.29 -20.44
N LYS A 243 -17.58 17.45 -20.85
CA LYS A 243 -17.67 18.77 -20.21
C LYS A 243 -16.90 18.98 -18.90
N ALA A 244 -15.79 19.71 -19.09
CA ALA A 244 -15.04 20.51 -18.14
C ALA A 244 -15.83 20.96 -16.89
N ARG A 245 -15.35 20.51 -15.73
CA ARG A 245 -15.59 21.06 -14.39
C ARG A 245 -14.28 21.00 -13.58
N PRO A 246 -14.14 21.85 -12.53
CA PRO A 246 -12.86 22.43 -12.16
C PRO A 246 -11.91 21.40 -11.55
N VAL A 247 -10.62 21.63 -11.82
CA VAL A 247 -9.45 20.86 -11.38
C VAL A 247 -9.62 20.28 -9.98
N GLN A 248 -9.97 18.98 -9.93
CA GLN A 248 -9.88 18.20 -8.71
C GLN A 248 -8.40 18.10 -8.33
N LYS A 249 -8.08 18.27 -7.05
CA LYS A 249 -6.73 17.99 -6.53
C LYS A 249 -6.41 16.54 -6.83
N LYS A 250 -5.40 16.32 -7.67
CA LYS A 250 -4.91 14.97 -8.00
C LYS A 250 -4.32 14.37 -6.74
N ASP A 251 -4.73 13.14 -6.40
CA ASP A 251 -4.19 12.41 -5.25
C ASP A 251 -2.67 12.23 -5.43
N PRO A 252 -1.83 12.69 -4.47
CA PRO A 252 -0.38 12.62 -4.57
C PRO A 252 0.17 11.18 -4.66
N TYR A 253 -0.64 10.15 -4.34
CA TYR A 253 -0.23 8.75 -4.41
C TYR A 253 -0.42 8.13 -5.80
N ILE A 254 -1.19 8.76 -6.70
CA ILE A 254 -1.47 8.21 -8.04
C ILE A 254 -0.38 8.64 -9.02
N PRO A 255 0.28 7.70 -9.74
CA PRO A 255 1.26 8.06 -10.76
C PRO A 255 0.61 8.78 -11.93
N ASP A 256 1.32 9.76 -12.48
CA ASP A 256 0.86 10.56 -13.60
C ASP A 256 0.99 9.85 -14.94
N ASN A 257 2.01 8.99 -15.08
CA ASN A 257 2.42 8.33 -16.32
C ASN A 257 2.15 9.18 -17.58
N PRO A 258 2.87 10.31 -17.77
CA PRO A 258 2.73 11.16 -18.95
C PRO A 258 2.74 10.34 -20.24
N PRO A 259 1.94 10.73 -21.26
CA PRO A 259 1.94 10.05 -22.55
C PRO A 259 3.35 9.94 -23.13
N GLY A 260 3.68 8.74 -23.59
CA GLY A 260 4.99 8.44 -24.15
C GLY A 260 4.97 7.16 -24.97
N ALA A 261 5.99 7.00 -25.82
CA ALA A 261 6.25 5.79 -26.58
C ALA A 261 7.19 4.87 -25.81
N ILE A 262 6.93 3.56 -25.83
CA ILE A 262 7.78 2.57 -25.19
C ILE A 262 8.60 1.88 -26.26
N PHE A 263 9.92 1.88 -26.08
CA PHE A 263 10.88 1.20 -26.93
C PHE A 263 11.68 0.20 -26.12
N THR A 264 11.96 -0.96 -26.69
CA THR A 264 12.87 -1.94 -26.08
C THR A 264 13.65 -2.69 -27.15
N ASP A 265 14.88 -3.07 -26.82
CA ASP A 265 15.71 -3.98 -27.61
C ASP A 265 15.63 -5.44 -27.11
N MET A 266 14.82 -5.69 -26.06
CA MET A 266 14.55 -7.02 -25.54
C MET A 266 13.55 -7.76 -26.43
N LYS A 267 13.66 -9.10 -26.45
CA LYS A 267 12.72 -9.94 -27.22
C LYS A 267 11.33 -9.88 -26.59
N VAL A 268 10.33 -9.51 -27.38
CA VAL A 268 8.92 -9.59 -26.97
C VAL A 268 8.46 -11.04 -27.09
N PHE A 269 7.81 -11.56 -26.04
CA PHE A 269 7.30 -12.93 -26.02
C PHE A 269 5.77 -12.94 -25.84
N ASP A 270 5.08 -13.70 -26.69
CA ASP A 270 3.63 -13.94 -26.62
C ASP A 270 2.78 -12.65 -26.66
N VAL A 271 1.66 -12.61 -25.94
CA VAL A 271 0.71 -11.49 -25.84
C VAL A 271 1.15 -10.36 -24.90
N HIS A 272 2.37 -10.43 -24.34
CA HIS A 272 2.84 -9.50 -23.32
C HIS A 272 3.82 -8.45 -23.87
N PHE A 273 3.31 -7.27 -24.17
CA PHE A 273 4.02 -6.29 -24.97
C PHE A 273 4.75 -5.22 -24.14
N PRO A 274 5.79 -4.55 -24.69
CA PRO A 274 6.59 -3.59 -23.94
C PRO A 274 5.79 -2.44 -23.33
N TRP A 275 4.75 -1.98 -24.02
CA TRP A 275 3.92 -0.86 -23.54
C TRP A 275 3.15 -1.18 -22.26
N GLU A 276 2.87 -2.46 -21.99
CA GLU A 276 2.19 -2.93 -20.78
C GLU A 276 3.03 -2.70 -19.51
N ALA A 277 4.36 -2.52 -19.63
CA ALA A 277 5.18 -2.11 -18.50
C ALA A 277 4.96 -0.64 -18.07
N TYR A 278 4.27 0.16 -18.87
CA TYR A 278 4.02 1.59 -18.61
C TYR A 278 2.52 1.93 -18.54
N THR A 279 1.65 0.93 -18.74
CA THR A 279 0.25 1.09 -18.43
C THR A 279 0.06 1.12 -16.92
N LEU A 280 -1.10 1.64 -16.56
CA LEU A 280 -1.51 1.77 -15.19
C LEU A 280 -2.28 0.51 -14.71
N ASP A 281 -2.84 -0.29 -15.61
CA ASP A 281 -3.57 -1.53 -15.25
C ASP A 281 -2.64 -2.66 -14.74
N GLU A 282 -3.20 -3.87 -14.52
CA GLU A 282 -2.45 -5.04 -14.03
C GLU A 282 -1.69 -5.79 -15.13
N SER A 283 -1.49 -5.18 -16.31
CA SER A 283 -0.69 -5.80 -17.38
C SER A 283 0.81 -5.69 -17.11
N PHE A 284 1.62 -6.46 -17.84
CA PHE A 284 3.06 -6.54 -17.64
C PHE A 284 3.77 -6.91 -18.93
N PHE A 285 5.00 -6.43 -19.08
CA PHE A 285 5.88 -6.89 -20.15
C PHE A 285 6.62 -8.15 -19.73
N TRP A 286 6.67 -9.15 -20.60
CA TRP A 286 7.39 -10.41 -20.36
C TRP A 286 8.43 -10.67 -21.45
N THR A 287 9.66 -10.93 -21.02
CA THR A 287 10.79 -11.26 -21.89
C THR A 287 11.63 -12.40 -21.31
N HIS A 288 12.64 -12.84 -22.04
CA HIS A 288 13.54 -13.93 -21.65
C HIS A 288 14.97 -13.69 -22.12
N ASN A 289 15.94 -14.26 -21.38
CA ASN A 289 17.37 -14.27 -21.70
C ASN A 289 17.92 -12.89 -22.03
N VAL A 290 17.81 -11.97 -21.07
CA VAL A 290 18.29 -10.60 -21.23
C VAL A 290 19.81 -10.53 -21.06
N SER A 291 20.45 -9.67 -21.85
CA SER A 291 21.89 -9.43 -21.82
C SER A 291 22.19 -8.06 -21.22
N ALA A 292 23.39 -7.91 -20.67
CA ALA A 292 23.88 -6.61 -20.22
C ALA A 292 23.81 -5.59 -21.36
N GLY A 293 23.23 -4.42 -21.08
CA GLY A 293 22.97 -3.38 -22.07
C GLY A 293 21.54 -3.36 -22.61
N ASN A 294 20.79 -4.46 -22.51
CA ASN A 294 19.38 -4.45 -22.88
C ASN A 294 18.60 -3.44 -22.05
N HIS A 295 17.59 -2.82 -22.66
CA HIS A 295 16.84 -1.74 -22.05
C HIS A 295 15.38 -1.66 -22.49
N LEU A 296 14.56 -1.09 -21.62
CA LEU A 296 13.24 -0.60 -21.93
C LEU A 296 13.23 0.89 -21.64
N THR A 297 12.92 1.69 -22.66
CA THR A 297 12.92 3.14 -22.61
C THR A 297 11.52 3.67 -22.87
N ILE A 298 11.05 4.51 -21.96
CA ILE A 298 9.86 5.34 -22.15
C ILE A 298 10.35 6.69 -22.69
N ILE A 299 9.85 7.10 -23.84
CA ILE A 299 10.13 8.39 -24.47
C ILE A 299 8.86 9.22 -24.33
N LEU A 300 8.91 10.29 -23.52
CA LEU A 300 7.75 11.12 -23.26
C LEU A 300 7.43 11.98 -24.48
N ASN A 301 6.14 12.13 -24.80
CA ASN A 301 5.70 12.98 -25.91
C ASN A 301 6.08 14.46 -25.68
N HIS A 302 6.10 14.86 -24.41
CA HIS A 302 6.57 16.16 -23.96
C HIS A 302 7.49 15.97 -22.74
N PRO A 303 8.64 16.67 -22.68
CA PRO A 303 9.48 16.68 -21.50
C PRO A 303 8.68 17.03 -20.25
N ALA A 304 8.94 16.34 -19.14
CA ALA A 304 8.22 16.51 -17.89
C ALA A 304 9.17 16.62 -16.69
N ASN A 305 8.81 17.51 -15.78
CA ASN A 305 9.48 17.58 -14.49
C ASN A 305 8.93 16.49 -13.56
N LEU A 306 9.76 15.47 -13.29
CA LEU A 306 9.36 14.29 -12.51
C LEU A 306 9.74 14.48 -11.04
N SER A 307 8.82 14.16 -10.14
CA SER A 307 9.03 14.17 -8.69
C SER A 307 9.44 12.80 -8.13
N LYS A 308 9.04 11.72 -8.81
CA LYS A 308 9.30 10.34 -8.36
C LYS A 308 9.24 9.35 -9.51
N VAL A 309 10.06 8.30 -9.44
CA VAL A 309 10.04 7.15 -10.34
C VAL A 309 10.03 5.86 -9.52
N GLN A 310 9.14 4.94 -9.88
CA GLN A 310 9.09 3.60 -9.30
C GLN A 310 9.14 2.55 -10.42
N VAL A 311 9.95 1.51 -10.22
CA VAL A 311 10.07 0.37 -11.13
C VAL A 311 9.91 -0.92 -10.34
N LEU A 312 9.04 -1.81 -10.83
CA LEU A 312 8.80 -3.12 -10.24
C LEU A 312 8.95 -4.22 -11.30
N THR A 313 9.83 -5.18 -11.03
CA THR A 313 10.03 -6.38 -11.84
C THR A 313 9.71 -7.65 -11.05
N GLY A 314 9.62 -8.77 -11.75
CA GLY A 314 9.31 -10.09 -11.20
C GLY A 314 7.81 -10.32 -10.97
N THR A 315 7.46 -11.57 -10.71
CA THR A 315 6.13 -11.99 -10.29
C THR A 315 5.74 -11.31 -8.98
N ILE A 316 4.43 -11.13 -8.79
CA ILE A 316 3.89 -10.50 -7.60
C ILE A 316 4.16 -11.35 -6.35
N VAL A 317 4.16 -12.68 -6.46
CA VAL A 317 4.12 -13.58 -5.29
C VAL A 317 5.49 -13.86 -4.68
N ASP A 318 6.45 -14.28 -5.49
CA ASP A 318 7.76 -14.77 -5.04
C ASP A 318 8.93 -13.94 -5.61
N GLY A 319 8.65 -12.86 -6.35
CA GLY A 319 9.66 -12.07 -7.03
C GLY A 319 10.44 -12.86 -8.09
N LYS A 320 9.92 -14.03 -8.50
CA LYS A 320 10.51 -14.84 -9.55
C LYS A 320 10.54 -14.04 -10.84
N TYR A 321 11.61 -14.19 -11.62
CA TYR A 321 11.82 -13.42 -12.85
C TYR A 321 11.99 -11.91 -12.61
N ALA A 322 12.36 -11.51 -11.38
CA ALA A 322 12.83 -10.15 -11.11
C ALA A 322 14.15 -9.87 -11.84
N LEU A 323 14.40 -8.61 -12.17
CA LEU A 323 15.67 -8.18 -12.71
C LEU A 323 16.71 -8.12 -11.60
N GLU A 324 17.68 -9.03 -11.61
CA GLU A 324 18.68 -9.16 -10.55
C GLU A 324 19.63 -7.96 -10.51
N LYS A 325 20.10 -7.52 -11.67
CA LYS A 325 21.03 -6.39 -11.82
C LYS A 325 20.51 -5.42 -12.87
N GLY A 326 19.80 -4.41 -12.41
CA GLY A 326 19.27 -3.34 -13.24
C GLY A 326 19.55 -1.95 -12.67
N GLN A 327 19.36 -0.92 -13.49
CA GLN A 327 19.35 0.46 -13.05
C GLN A 327 18.36 1.29 -13.86
N VAL A 328 17.91 2.41 -13.30
CA VAL A 328 17.05 3.37 -13.97
C VAL A 328 17.82 4.65 -14.23
N GLU A 329 17.65 5.19 -15.42
CA GLU A 329 18.30 6.41 -15.89
C GLU A 329 17.25 7.39 -16.43
N LEU A 330 17.49 8.68 -16.22
CA LEU A 330 16.71 9.78 -16.77
C LEU A 330 17.41 10.31 -18.02
N GLY A 331 16.68 10.39 -19.12
CA GLY A 331 17.18 10.82 -20.42
C GLY A 331 16.77 12.25 -20.77
N TYR A 332 17.68 12.95 -21.44
CA TYR A 332 17.55 14.34 -21.88
C TYR A 332 17.94 14.49 -23.35
N ASP A 333 17.72 15.68 -23.90
CA ASP A 333 18.08 16.05 -25.27
C ASP A 333 17.48 15.11 -26.32
N PRO A 334 16.14 15.09 -26.48
CA PRO A 334 15.50 14.24 -27.48
C PRO A 334 15.87 14.69 -28.90
N LYS A 335 16.34 13.77 -29.74
CA LYS A 335 16.71 14.00 -31.14
C LYS A 335 16.09 12.95 -32.05
N GLY A 336 15.98 13.27 -33.34
CA GLY A 336 15.53 12.33 -34.38
C GLY A 336 14.01 12.16 -34.49
N MET A 337 13.61 11.36 -35.48
CA MET A 337 12.24 10.90 -35.74
C MET A 337 12.30 9.42 -36.14
N PRO A 338 11.93 8.46 -35.26
CA PRO A 338 11.37 8.64 -33.91
C PRO A 338 12.37 9.25 -32.92
N GLN A 339 11.85 9.98 -31.93
CA GLN A 339 12.67 10.67 -30.93
C GLN A 339 13.42 9.68 -30.04
N TYR A 340 14.69 9.95 -29.75
CA TYR A 340 15.50 9.24 -28.76
C TYR A 340 16.32 10.24 -27.94
N CYS A 341 16.55 9.96 -26.66
CA CYS A 341 17.38 10.80 -25.80
C CYS A 341 18.87 10.53 -26.05
N THR A 342 19.68 11.58 -26.11
CA THR A 342 21.15 11.46 -26.31
C THR A 342 21.97 11.49 -25.02
N SER A 343 21.44 12.07 -23.95
CA SER A 343 22.11 12.19 -22.66
C SER A 343 21.32 11.44 -21.59
N PHE A 344 21.99 10.74 -20.69
CA PHE A 344 21.37 9.97 -19.61
C PHE A 344 22.09 10.18 -18.27
N ALA A 345 21.31 10.37 -17.21
CA ALA A 345 21.79 10.43 -15.84
C ALA A 345 21.25 9.25 -15.02
N LEU A 346 22.10 8.62 -14.22
CA LEU A 346 21.69 7.55 -13.32
C LEU A 346 20.75 8.09 -12.23
N LEU A 347 19.57 7.50 -12.10
CA LEU A 347 18.64 7.78 -11.01
C LEU A 347 18.87 6.85 -9.82
N GLY A 348 19.03 5.55 -10.09
CA GLY A 348 19.21 4.55 -9.04
C GLY A 348 19.35 3.12 -9.58
N HIS A 349 19.84 2.23 -8.73
CA HIS A 349 19.93 0.80 -9.02
C HIS A 349 18.67 0.07 -8.55
N LEU A 350 18.32 -1.01 -9.24
CA LEU A 350 17.30 -1.92 -8.75
C LEU A 350 17.89 -2.77 -7.62
N PHE A 351 17.14 -2.90 -6.54
CA PHE A 351 17.42 -3.81 -5.45
C PHE A 351 16.31 -4.86 -5.40
N GLU A 352 16.66 -6.14 -5.55
CA GLU A 352 15.68 -7.25 -5.66
C GLU A 352 14.61 -6.99 -6.72
N GLY A 353 15.02 -6.44 -7.87
CA GLY A 353 14.12 -6.13 -8.98
C GLY A 353 13.21 -4.92 -8.78
N GLN A 354 13.47 -4.08 -7.77
CA GLN A 354 12.63 -2.93 -7.47
C GLN A 354 13.45 -1.66 -7.30
N MET A 355 12.86 -0.53 -7.67
CA MET A 355 13.40 0.80 -7.38
C MET A 355 12.23 1.74 -7.06
N ASN A 356 12.38 2.59 -6.05
CA ASN A 356 11.43 3.64 -5.72
C ASN A 356 12.19 4.86 -5.25
N GLN A 357 12.31 5.87 -6.11
CA GLN A 357 13.21 7.00 -5.91
C GLN A 357 12.49 8.34 -6.12
N GLU A 358 12.60 9.22 -5.13
CA GLU A 358 12.21 10.63 -5.24
C GLU A 358 13.32 11.43 -5.94
N ILE A 359 12.91 12.39 -6.77
CA ILE A 359 13.78 13.27 -7.54
C ILE A 359 13.76 14.65 -6.88
N PHE A 360 14.89 15.06 -6.30
CA PHE A 360 15.05 16.39 -5.72
C PHE A 360 15.76 17.31 -6.71
N LEU A 361 15.01 18.23 -7.34
CA LEU A 361 15.59 19.24 -8.24
C LEU A 361 16.36 20.30 -7.45
N LYS A 362 17.61 20.01 -7.14
CA LYS A 362 18.62 21.06 -6.94
C LYS A 362 19.84 20.92 -7.84
N SER A 363 19.91 19.90 -8.70
CA SER A 363 21.17 19.59 -9.42
C SER A 363 21.08 19.44 -10.94
N MET A 364 19.89 19.33 -11.56
CA MET A 364 19.80 18.76 -12.92
C MET A 364 19.09 19.57 -14.02
N GLY A 365 18.68 20.83 -13.77
CA GLY A 365 18.42 21.88 -14.78
C GLY A 365 17.49 21.65 -15.99
N HIS A 366 16.96 20.44 -16.23
CA HIS A 366 16.27 20.06 -17.47
C HIS A 366 15.07 19.16 -17.20
N ASP A 367 14.01 19.35 -17.99
CA ASP A 367 12.85 18.47 -18.01
C ASP A 367 13.23 17.10 -18.58
N VAL A 368 12.79 16.03 -17.90
CA VAL A 368 13.09 14.65 -18.30
C VAL A 368 12.32 14.33 -19.58
N SER A 369 13.03 13.86 -20.60
CA SER A 369 12.44 13.46 -21.88
C SER A 369 12.31 11.95 -22.03
N CYS A 370 13.18 11.17 -21.39
CA CYS A 370 13.10 9.71 -21.37
C CYS A 370 13.30 9.13 -19.98
N VAL A 371 12.74 7.95 -19.73
CA VAL A 371 13.05 7.13 -18.55
C VAL A 371 13.47 5.75 -19.06
N ARG A 372 14.67 5.30 -18.67
CA ARG A 372 15.28 4.08 -19.22
C ARG A 372 15.62 3.10 -18.11
N LEU A 373 15.04 1.90 -18.17
CA LEU A 373 15.44 0.75 -17.36
C LEU A 373 16.50 -0.05 -18.13
N VAL A 374 17.70 -0.20 -17.56
CA VAL A 374 18.85 -0.86 -18.18
C VAL A 374 19.24 -2.11 -17.41
N VAL A 375 19.43 -3.21 -18.13
CA VAL A 375 19.99 -4.48 -17.64
C VAL A 375 21.51 -4.36 -17.51
N LYS A 376 22.07 -4.64 -16.33
CA LYS A 376 23.50 -4.46 -16.03
C LYS A 376 24.30 -5.75 -16.00
N ALA A 377 23.64 -6.90 -15.98
CA ALA A 377 24.28 -8.20 -16.15
C ALA A 377 23.36 -9.14 -16.90
N ASN A 378 23.95 -10.14 -17.57
CA ASN A 378 23.20 -11.17 -18.25
C ASN A 378 22.35 -11.95 -17.23
N GLN A 379 21.08 -12.20 -17.58
CA GLN A 379 20.16 -12.98 -16.76
C GLN A 379 19.49 -14.03 -17.65
N VAL A 380 19.72 -15.29 -17.31
CA VAL A 380 19.15 -16.44 -18.02
C VAL A 380 17.74 -16.72 -17.49
N GLY A 381 16.81 -17.05 -18.38
CA GLY A 381 15.41 -17.29 -18.03
C GLY A 381 14.54 -16.05 -18.21
N SER A 382 13.35 -16.09 -17.62
CA SER A 382 12.35 -15.04 -17.81
C SER A 382 12.66 -13.76 -17.00
N LEU A 383 12.22 -12.63 -17.54
CA LEU A 383 12.13 -11.33 -16.87
C LEU A 383 10.71 -10.78 -17.05
N ILE A 384 10.05 -10.44 -15.95
CA ILE A 384 8.76 -9.74 -15.96
C ILE A 384 8.99 -8.30 -15.51
N ILE A 385 8.52 -7.33 -16.29
CA ILE A 385 8.51 -5.91 -15.94
C ILE A 385 7.06 -5.52 -15.73
N ARG A 386 6.65 -5.37 -14.47
CA ARG A 386 5.26 -5.10 -14.12
C ARG A 386 4.92 -3.66 -14.44
N HIS A 387 5.57 -2.72 -13.76
CA HIS A 387 5.27 -1.30 -13.96
C HIS A 387 6.51 -0.42 -13.83
N ILE A 388 6.48 0.66 -14.60
CA ILE A 388 7.32 1.84 -14.45
C ILE A 388 6.36 3.02 -14.24
N TYR A 389 6.33 3.53 -13.01
CA TYR A 389 5.44 4.60 -12.61
C TYR A 389 6.21 5.92 -12.45
N LEU A 390 5.63 6.98 -13.00
CA LEU A 390 6.20 8.33 -13.00
C LEU A 390 5.22 9.31 -12.38
N TRP A 391 5.71 10.14 -11.45
CA TRP A 391 4.97 11.26 -10.89
C TRP A 391 5.57 12.57 -11.40
N LYS A 392 4.72 13.53 -11.73
CA LYS A 392 5.10 14.90 -12.09
C LYS A 392 5.15 15.77 -10.85
N GLN A 393 5.99 16.79 -10.90
CA GLN A 393 5.98 17.85 -9.91
C GLN A 393 4.87 18.86 -10.23
N ASN A 394 4.04 19.21 -9.25
CA ASN A 394 2.99 20.20 -9.42
C ASN A 394 3.58 21.62 -9.38
N ALA A 395 3.19 22.49 -10.32
CA ALA A 395 3.68 23.87 -10.42
C ALA A 395 3.44 24.71 -9.15
N LYS A 396 2.46 24.34 -8.30
CA LYS A 396 2.16 25.03 -7.03
C LYS A 396 3.14 24.69 -5.90
N ASP A 397 3.89 23.61 -6.01
CA ASP A 397 4.94 23.27 -5.02
C ASP A 397 6.20 24.13 -5.23
N MET A 398 6.32 24.84 -6.37
CA MET A 398 7.39 25.82 -6.60
C MET A 398 7.18 27.14 -5.82
N GLU A 399 5.94 27.60 -5.64
CA GLU A 399 5.66 28.86 -4.93
C GLU A 399 5.86 28.73 -3.41
N GLY A 400 5.62 27.54 -2.84
CA GLY A 400 5.80 27.30 -1.40
C GLY A 400 7.27 27.29 -0.95
N VAL A 401 8.21 27.00 -1.85
CA VAL A 401 9.66 26.92 -1.54
C VAL A 401 10.37 28.26 -1.73
N GLN A 402 9.83 29.16 -2.55
CA GLN A 402 10.36 30.52 -2.74
C GLN A 402 10.03 31.48 -1.60
N SER A 403 9.09 31.12 -0.71
CA SER A 403 8.73 31.90 0.49
C SER A 403 9.68 31.70 1.70
N TRP A 404 10.73 30.89 1.58
CA TRP A 404 11.67 30.59 2.68
C TRP A 404 13.12 31.01 2.36
N ARG A 405 13.30 32.25 1.89
CA ARG A 405 14.61 32.93 1.96
C ARG A 405 14.51 34.20 2.77
#